data_AF-A0A8J5R4J4-F1
#
_entry.id   AF-A0A8J5R4J4-F1
#
_cell.length_a   1.000
_cell.length_b   1.000
_cell.length_c   1.000
_cell.angle_alpha   90.00
_cell.angle_beta   90.00
_cell.angle_gamma   90.00
#
_symmetry.space_group_name_H-M   'P 1'
#
loop_
_entity.id
_entity.type
_entity.pdbx_description
1 polymer ?
#
loop_
_entity_poly.entity_id
_entity_poly.type
_entity_poly.pdbx_seq_one_letter_code
_entity_poly.pdbx_strand_id
1 'polypeptide(L)'
;MNLWLSRTKEAISFESYDTYVIMTRKRDKKNGNKQVLGMSGIQTACATPESNHDVGGIIFTPGDVQGTRTAGHELGHIFGAEHDKPNCGKSYLMATFDGNPTDWSQCSINSFHESLKQQNWTCLYNKPNHTKFNNPGVYEIFESFEAEIENKDFFTVLMDDQKETFNLNEFTHSKEIVVYYIDEMLIIEQGGSDLAGEVIEPKELQYRIPDYRKLILNPKEIDP
;
A
#
# COMPACT_ATOMS: atom_id res chain seq x y z
N MET A 1 0.57 7.34 -23.24
CA MET A 1 1.78 6.76 -22.60
C MET A 1 1.85 5.23 -22.72
N ASN A 2 0.71 4.56 -22.86
CA ASN A 2 0.54 3.10 -22.88
C ASN A 2 1.41 2.30 -23.88
N LEU A 3 1.85 2.90 -24.99
CA LEU A 3 2.71 2.24 -26.00
C LEU A 3 4.13 1.92 -25.53
N TRP A 4 4.67 2.67 -24.55
CA TRP A 4 6.00 2.37 -24.00
C TRP A 4 5.92 1.22 -23.00
N LEU A 5 4.97 1.27 -22.07
CA LEU A 5 4.76 0.20 -21.09
C LEU A 5 4.48 -1.14 -21.74
N SER A 6 3.66 -1.15 -22.80
CA SER A 6 3.35 -2.39 -23.53
C SER A 6 4.59 -3.01 -24.18
N ARG A 7 5.61 -2.20 -24.48
CA ARG A 7 6.92 -2.65 -25.01
C ARG A 7 7.89 -3.05 -23.90
N THR A 8 7.70 -2.57 -22.66
CA THR A 8 8.57 -2.91 -21.52
C THR A 8 8.00 -4.01 -20.63
N LYS A 9 6.85 -4.57 -20.95
CA LYS A 9 6.17 -5.61 -20.15
C LYS A 9 7.02 -6.84 -19.81
N GLU A 10 8.01 -7.15 -20.65
CA GLU A 10 8.96 -8.26 -20.42
C GLU A 10 9.99 -7.92 -19.33
N ALA A 11 10.29 -6.63 -19.14
CA ALA A 11 11.21 -6.14 -18.12
C ALA A 11 10.49 -5.70 -16.84
N ILE A 12 9.29 -5.13 -16.97
CA ILE A 12 8.45 -4.69 -15.85
C ILE A 12 7.03 -5.20 -16.13
N SER A 13 6.66 -6.29 -15.46
CA SER A 13 5.32 -6.88 -15.63
C SER A 13 4.24 -5.90 -15.17
N PHE A 14 3.11 -5.84 -15.89
CA PHE A 14 1.94 -5.07 -15.45
C PHE A 14 1.36 -5.55 -14.11
N GLU A 15 1.68 -6.78 -13.70
CA GLU A 15 1.28 -7.34 -12.40
C GLU A 15 2.21 -6.92 -11.25
N SER A 16 3.29 -6.18 -11.55
CA SER A 16 4.30 -5.78 -10.55
C SER A 16 4.09 -4.39 -9.97
N TYR A 17 3.11 -3.64 -10.48
CA TYR A 17 2.82 -2.28 -10.04
C TYR A 17 1.35 -1.93 -10.30
N ASP A 18 0.79 -1.05 -9.48
CA ASP A 18 -0.57 -0.53 -9.66
C ASP A 18 -0.54 0.71 -10.56
N THR A 19 0.40 1.62 -10.31
CA THR A 19 0.58 2.84 -11.11
C THR A 19 2.06 3.20 -11.27
N TYR A 20 2.37 4.18 -12.11
CA TYR A 20 3.72 4.68 -12.31
C TYR A 20 3.76 6.20 -12.47
N VAL A 21 4.92 6.78 -12.15
CA VAL A 21 5.29 8.15 -12.48
C VAL A 21 6.63 8.15 -13.20
N ILE A 22 6.64 8.58 -14.46
CA ILE A 22 7.88 8.72 -15.23
C ILE A 22 8.48 10.10 -14.94
N MET A 23 9.76 10.14 -14.56
CA MET A 23 10.48 11.39 -14.37
C MET A 23 11.38 11.67 -15.58
N THR A 24 11.31 12.87 -16.15
CA THR A 24 12.16 13.27 -17.27
C THR A 24 12.60 14.72 -17.19
N ARG A 25 13.79 15.03 -17.71
CA ARG A 25 14.25 16.42 -17.90
C ARG A 25 13.70 17.05 -19.18
N LYS A 26 13.08 16.24 -20.04
CA LYS A 26 12.61 16.69 -21.36
C LYS A 26 11.16 17.15 -21.24
N ARG A 27 10.95 18.46 -21.28
CA ARG A 27 9.60 19.04 -21.38
C ARG A 27 8.96 18.71 -22.71
N ASP A 28 7.65 18.48 -22.69
CA ASP A 28 6.87 18.46 -23.91
C ASP A 28 6.85 19.86 -24.53
N LYS A 29 7.53 20.01 -25.67
CA LYS A 29 7.59 21.27 -26.41
C LYS A 29 6.32 21.52 -27.24
N LYS A 30 5.44 20.52 -27.41
CA LYS A 30 4.27 20.63 -28.28
C LYS A 30 3.13 21.46 -27.70
N ASN A 31 2.98 21.50 -26.38
CA ASN A 31 1.83 22.18 -25.75
C ASN A 31 2.01 23.69 -25.52
N GLY A 32 3.13 24.30 -25.94
CA GLY A 32 3.36 25.76 -25.88
C GLY A 32 3.45 26.36 -24.46
N ASN A 33 2.92 25.67 -23.45
CA ASN A 33 2.82 26.14 -22.09
C ASN A 33 4.00 25.62 -21.26
N LYS A 34 5.06 26.42 -21.17
CA LYS A 34 6.30 26.08 -20.45
C LYS A 34 6.12 25.88 -18.93
N GLN A 35 4.92 26.16 -18.42
CA GLN A 35 4.56 26.12 -17.00
C GLN A 35 4.04 24.75 -16.53
N VAL A 36 3.68 23.84 -17.45
CA VAL A 36 3.24 22.49 -17.07
C VAL A 36 4.45 21.69 -16.59
N LEU A 37 4.38 21.22 -15.34
CA LEU A 37 5.44 20.45 -14.68
C LEU A 37 5.21 18.95 -14.73
N GLY A 38 3.97 18.50 -14.93
CA GLY A 38 3.62 17.10 -15.09
C GLY A 38 2.28 16.90 -15.80
N MET A 39 1.93 15.64 -16.03
CA MET A 39 0.66 15.25 -16.61
C MET A 39 0.32 13.81 -16.20
N SER A 40 -0.93 13.57 -15.85
CA SER A 40 -1.44 12.26 -15.47
C SER A 40 -2.90 12.09 -15.89
N GLY A 41 -3.37 10.84 -15.89
CA GLY A 41 -4.79 10.53 -15.95
C GLY A 41 -5.46 10.79 -14.60
N ILE A 42 -6.75 11.13 -14.62
CA ILE A 42 -7.55 11.25 -13.40
C ILE A 42 -8.24 9.90 -13.13
N GLN A 43 -8.12 9.38 -11.90
CA GLN A 43 -8.69 8.11 -11.47
C GLN A 43 -8.23 6.90 -12.30
N THR A 44 -6.91 6.73 -12.44
CA THR A 44 -6.34 5.69 -13.32
C THR A 44 -5.45 4.68 -12.61
N ALA A 45 -5.32 4.70 -11.27
CA ALA A 45 -4.40 3.81 -10.56
C ALA A 45 -4.72 2.30 -10.72
N CYS A 46 -5.98 1.91 -10.94
CA CYS A 46 -6.34 0.51 -11.25
C CYS A 46 -6.82 0.32 -12.70
N ALA A 47 -6.54 1.28 -13.58
CA ALA A 47 -6.88 1.13 -14.99
C ALA A 47 -5.99 0.07 -15.64
N THR A 48 -6.55 -0.78 -16.50
CA THR A 48 -5.76 -1.76 -17.26
C THR A 48 -5.22 -1.13 -18.55
N PRO A 49 -4.11 -1.62 -19.12
CA PRO A 49 -3.61 -1.16 -20.42
C PRO A 49 -4.63 -1.32 -21.56
N GLU A 50 -5.59 -2.23 -21.39
CA GLU A 50 -6.70 -2.50 -22.31
C GLU A 50 -7.82 -1.45 -22.25
N SER A 51 -7.88 -0.68 -21.17
CA SER A 51 -8.96 0.28 -20.90
C SER A 51 -8.88 1.57 -21.73
N ASN A 52 -7.91 1.72 -22.65
CA ASN A 52 -7.61 2.98 -23.36
C ASN A 52 -7.28 4.18 -22.45
N HIS A 53 -7.21 4.00 -21.13
CA HIS A 53 -6.83 5.04 -20.17
C HIS A 53 -5.31 5.00 -19.88
N ASP A 54 -4.70 6.15 -19.64
CA ASP A 54 -3.29 6.23 -19.25
C ASP A 54 -3.14 5.84 -17.76
N VAL A 55 -2.50 4.69 -17.51
CA VAL A 55 -2.34 4.09 -16.17
C VAL A 55 -1.18 4.76 -15.39
N GLY A 56 -1.15 6.09 -15.27
CA GLY A 56 -0.08 6.77 -14.53
C GLY A 56 0.15 8.22 -14.94
N GLY A 57 1.37 8.70 -14.70
CA GLY A 57 1.77 10.08 -14.96
C GLY A 57 3.22 10.25 -15.40
N ILE A 58 3.52 11.46 -15.87
CA ILE A 58 4.86 11.91 -16.23
C ILE A 58 5.13 13.28 -15.60
N ILE A 59 6.33 13.47 -15.06
CA ILE A 59 6.81 14.77 -14.59
C ILE A 59 8.03 15.21 -15.40
N PHE A 60 8.11 16.51 -15.68
CA PHE A 60 9.15 17.16 -16.48
C PHE A 60 10.25 17.82 -15.62
N THR A 61 10.22 17.55 -14.32
CA THR A 61 11.15 18.01 -13.29
C THR A 61 12.04 16.83 -12.85
N PRO A 62 13.33 17.05 -12.55
CA PRO A 62 14.20 16.01 -11.98
C PRO A 62 13.71 15.63 -10.58
N GLY A 63 14.23 14.52 -10.01
CA GLY A 63 13.88 14.03 -8.66
C GLY A 63 14.40 14.89 -7.51
N ASP A 64 14.34 16.22 -7.64
CA ASP A 64 14.54 17.17 -6.55
C ASP A 64 13.22 17.39 -5.78
N VAL A 65 13.24 18.24 -4.75
CA VAL A 65 12.07 18.53 -3.91
C VAL A 65 10.86 19.02 -4.74
N GLN A 66 11.10 19.79 -5.80
CA GLN A 66 10.03 20.25 -6.69
C GLN A 66 9.46 19.09 -7.50
N GLY A 67 10.31 18.20 -8.00
CA GLY A 67 9.92 16.95 -8.64
C GLY A 67 9.07 16.07 -7.74
N THR A 68 9.43 15.90 -6.46
CA THR A 68 8.63 15.12 -5.49
C THR A 68 7.25 15.72 -5.27
N ARG A 69 7.14 17.06 -5.16
CA ARG A 69 5.84 17.74 -5.05
C ARG A 69 4.99 17.59 -6.30
N THR A 70 5.62 17.73 -7.47
CA THR A 70 4.95 17.52 -8.77
C THR A 70 4.48 16.07 -8.88
N ALA A 71 5.30 15.09 -8.49
CA ALA A 71 4.89 13.68 -8.44
C ALA A 71 3.70 13.48 -7.48
N GLY A 72 3.72 14.14 -6.32
CA GLY A 72 2.57 14.18 -5.41
C GLY A 72 1.31 14.71 -6.07
N HIS A 73 1.38 15.85 -6.76
CA HIS A 73 0.27 16.42 -7.52
C HIS A 73 -0.29 15.45 -8.57
N GLU A 74 0.57 14.85 -9.39
CA GLU A 74 0.15 13.89 -10.41
C GLU A 74 -0.42 12.60 -9.80
N LEU A 75 0.12 12.12 -8.67
CA LEU A 75 -0.47 11.01 -7.92
C LEU A 75 -1.85 11.38 -7.37
N GLY A 76 -2.05 12.63 -6.94
CA GLY A 76 -3.36 13.15 -6.56
C GLY A 76 -4.40 12.96 -7.67
N HIS A 77 -4.06 13.33 -8.90
CA HIS A 77 -4.92 13.06 -10.06
C HIS A 77 -5.16 11.57 -10.28
N ILE A 78 -4.11 10.75 -10.25
CA ILE A 78 -4.20 9.28 -10.41
C ILE A 78 -5.19 8.65 -9.40
N PHE A 79 -5.22 9.15 -8.16
CA PHE A 79 -6.14 8.71 -7.09
C PHE A 79 -7.47 9.48 -7.04
N GLY A 80 -7.71 10.38 -8.00
CA GLY A 80 -9.01 10.97 -8.25
C GLY A 80 -9.26 12.36 -7.71
N ALA A 81 -8.24 13.07 -7.24
CA ALA A 81 -8.36 14.49 -6.97
C ALA A 81 -8.37 15.31 -8.27
N GLU A 82 -9.26 16.29 -8.33
CA GLU A 82 -9.19 17.38 -9.30
C GLU A 82 -8.32 18.53 -8.74
N HIS A 83 -8.02 19.51 -9.58
CA HIS A 83 -7.42 20.75 -9.09
C HIS A 83 -8.30 21.42 -8.02
N ASP A 84 -7.65 22.01 -7.02
CA ASP A 84 -8.32 22.80 -6.00
C ASP A 84 -9.03 24.01 -6.61
N LYS A 85 -10.31 24.14 -6.27
CA LYS A 85 -11.13 25.30 -6.62
C LYS A 85 -10.81 26.47 -5.67
N PRO A 86 -11.15 27.72 -6.01
CA PRO A 86 -10.83 28.88 -5.18
C PRO A 86 -11.29 28.79 -3.71
N ASN A 87 -12.37 28.05 -3.44
CA ASN A 87 -12.90 27.81 -2.09
C ASN A 87 -12.13 26.74 -1.29
N CYS A 88 -11.20 26.02 -1.92
CA CYS A 88 -10.35 24.99 -1.30
C CYS A 88 -9.01 25.56 -0.78
N GLY A 89 -8.74 26.83 -1.05
CA GLY A 89 -7.43 27.46 -0.81
C GLY A 89 -6.52 27.37 -2.03
N LYS A 90 -5.37 28.07 -1.97
CA LYS A 90 -4.42 28.18 -3.09
C LYS A 90 -3.03 27.60 -2.80
N SER A 91 -2.83 27.04 -1.61
CA SER A 91 -1.51 26.63 -1.10
C SER A 91 -1.49 25.15 -0.72
N TYR A 92 -2.06 24.30 -1.59
CA TYR A 92 -2.13 22.85 -1.40
C TYR A 92 -1.63 22.12 -2.65
N LEU A 93 -1.30 20.84 -2.50
CA LEU A 93 -0.69 20.03 -3.56
C LEU A 93 -1.49 20.06 -4.86
N MET A 94 -2.83 20.13 -4.80
CA MET A 94 -3.69 20.15 -5.99
C MET A 94 -4.00 21.57 -6.50
N ALA A 95 -3.31 22.60 -6.03
CA ALA A 95 -3.43 23.93 -6.60
C ALA A 95 -3.04 23.93 -8.09
N THR A 96 -3.71 24.77 -8.88
CA THR A 96 -3.48 24.87 -10.35
C THR A 96 -2.10 25.40 -10.72
N PHE A 97 -1.38 25.98 -9.76
CA PHE A 97 -0.05 26.54 -9.91
C PHE A 97 0.83 26.04 -8.76
N ASP A 98 2.09 25.74 -9.08
CA ASP A 98 3.07 25.29 -8.08
C ASP A 98 3.45 26.46 -7.15
N GLY A 99 2.94 26.39 -5.92
CA GLY A 99 3.25 27.31 -4.82
C GLY A 99 4.19 26.71 -3.76
N ASN A 100 4.90 25.63 -4.08
CA ASN A 100 5.65 24.80 -3.12
C ASN A 100 4.83 24.15 -1.98
N PRO A 101 3.58 23.69 -2.20
CA PRO A 101 2.78 23.06 -1.17
C PRO A 101 3.31 21.67 -0.79
N THR A 102 2.99 21.23 0.42
CA THR A 102 3.26 19.87 0.91
C THR A 102 2.02 19.14 1.41
N ASP A 103 0.91 19.86 1.56
CA ASP A 103 -0.31 19.35 2.18
C ASP A 103 -1.44 19.22 1.17
N TRP A 104 -2.36 18.30 1.44
CA TRP A 104 -3.61 18.15 0.71
C TRP A 104 -4.67 19.11 1.24
N SER A 105 -5.51 19.65 0.36
CA SER A 105 -6.68 20.41 0.81
C SER A 105 -7.77 19.46 1.30
N GLN A 106 -8.73 19.99 2.07
CA GLN A 106 -9.93 19.22 2.41
C GLN A 106 -10.73 18.81 1.16
N CYS A 107 -10.68 19.60 0.09
CA CYS A 107 -11.32 19.23 -1.17
C CYS A 107 -10.65 18.01 -1.80
N SER A 108 -9.32 17.96 -1.84
CA SER A 108 -8.58 16.80 -2.35
C SER A 108 -8.90 15.55 -1.53
N ILE A 109 -8.90 15.67 -0.20
CA ILE A 109 -9.25 14.57 0.72
C ILE A 109 -10.66 14.05 0.44
N ASN A 110 -11.64 14.95 0.27
CA ASN A 110 -13.01 14.57 -0.07
C ASN A 110 -13.09 13.89 -1.44
N SER A 111 -12.34 14.38 -2.44
CA SER A 111 -12.26 13.74 -3.75
C SER A 111 -11.67 12.33 -3.67
N PHE A 112 -10.64 12.10 -2.84
CA PHE A 112 -10.11 10.75 -2.62
C PHE A 112 -11.18 9.84 -2.02
N HIS A 113 -11.89 10.28 -0.98
CA HIS A 113 -12.97 9.49 -0.38
C HIS A 113 -14.08 9.15 -1.37
N GLU A 114 -14.52 10.11 -2.18
CA GLU A 114 -15.54 9.85 -3.19
C GLU A 114 -15.03 8.93 -4.30
N SER A 115 -13.78 9.12 -4.73
CA SER A 115 -13.17 8.25 -5.72
C SER A 115 -13.08 6.80 -5.24
N LEU A 116 -12.64 6.60 -3.98
CA LEU A 116 -12.57 5.28 -3.34
C LEU A 116 -13.93 4.57 -3.22
N LYS A 117 -15.03 5.31 -3.15
CA LYS A 117 -16.40 4.75 -3.12
C LYS A 117 -16.94 4.41 -4.51
N GLN A 118 -16.56 5.17 -5.53
CA GLN A 118 -17.19 5.13 -6.86
C GLN A 118 -16.52 4.15 -7.83
N GLN A 119 -15.23 3.89 -7.67
CA GLN A 119 -14.48 3.01 -8.57
C GLN A 119 -14.01 1.72 -7.88
N ASN A 120 -13.64 0.74 -8.71
CA ASN A 120 -13.01 -0.48 -8.23
C ASN A 120 -11.50 -0.28 -8.02
N TRP A 121 -11.09 -0.15 -6.75
CA TRP A 121 -9.69 0.00 -6.35
C TRP A 121 -9.03 -1.29 -5.89
N THR A 122 -9.54 -2.45 -6.30
CA THR A 122 -9.05 -3.75 -5.80
C THR A 122 -7.57 -4.01 -6.03
N CYS A 123 -6.92 -3.34 -7.01
CA CYS A 123 -5.48 -3.44 -7.21
C CYS A 123 -4.66 -2.81 -6.07
N LEU A 124 -5.23 -1.89 -5.30
CA LEU A 124 -4.54 -1.22 -4.19
C LEU A 124 -4.74 -1.95 -2.85
N TYR A 125 -5.47 -3.07 -2.84
CA TYR A 125 -5.82 -3.78 -1.61
C TYR A 125 -4.80 -4.85 -1.23
N ASN A 126 -3.96 -5.28 -2.18
CA ASN A 126 -2.85 -6.17 -1.90
C ASN A 126 -1.64 -5.38 -1.37
N LYS A 127 -0.93 -5.99 -0.43
CA LYS A 127 0.38 -5.52 -0.01
C LYS A 127 1.38 -5.73 -1.16
N PRO A 128 2.33 -4.80 -1.40
CA PRO A 128 3.39 -5.03 -2.36
C PRO A 128 4.21 -6.26 -1.95
N ASN A 129 4.44 -7.18 -2.90
CA ASN A 129 5.31 -8.33 -2.66
C ASN A 129 6.77 -7.87 -2.71
N HIS A 130 7.41 -7.83 -1.54
CA HIS A 130 8.78 -7.31 -1.40
C HIS A 130 9.85 -8.34 -1.74
N THR A 131 9.50 -9.62 -1.84
CA THR A 131 10.46 -10.70 -2.16
C THR A 131 11.05 -10.57 -3.57
N LYS A 132 10.40 -9.81 -4.45
CA LYS A 132 10.92 -9.45 -5.79
C LYS A 132 11.92 -8.28 -5.76
N PHE A 133 12.10 -7.61 -4.61
CA PHE A 133 13.08 -6.54 -4.39
C PHE A 133 14.32 -7.02 -3.63
N ASN A 134 14.71 -8.30 -3.79
CA ASN A 134 15.94 -8.88 -3.22
C ASN A 134 17.20 -8.15 -3.72
N ASN A 135 17.46 -7.01 -3.09
CA ASN A 135 18.72 -6.31 -3.00
C ASN A 135 19.42 -6.87 -1.73
N PRO A 136 20.69 -7.28 -1.79
CA PRO A 136 21.32 -8.18 -0.81
C PRO A 136 21.58 -7.61 0.61
N GLY A 137 20.89 -6.52 1.02
CA GLY A 137 21.07 -5.88 2.33
C GLY A 137 20.12 -6.34 3.44
N VAL A 138 19.22 -7.31 3.20
CA VAL A 138 18.13 -7.69 4.15
C VAL A 138 18.43 -8.98 4.94
N TYR A 139 19.51 -9.71 4.61
CA TYR A 139 19.81 -11.04 5.18
C TYR A 139 20.16 -11.07 6.68
N GLU A 140 20.41 -9.94 7.34
CA GLU A 140 20.77 -9.92 8.76
C GLU A 140 19.59 -10.15 9.72
N ILE A 141 18.34 -10.16 9.26
CA ILE A 141 17.17 -10.26 10.14
C ILE A 141 16.78 -11.72 10.43
N PHE A 142 16.96 -12.64 9.48
CA PHE A 142 16.46 -14.03 9.60
C PHE A 142 17.23 -14.91 10.60
N GLU A 143 18.53 -14.71 10.78
CA GLU A 143 19.32 -15.52 11.73
C GLU A 143 18.94 -15.27 13.19
N SER A 144 18.34 -14.12 13.51
CA SER A 144 17.84 -13.83 14.86
C SER A 144 16.52 -14.51 15.21
N PHE A 145 15.77 -14.97 14.20
CA PHE A 145 14.40 -15.49 14.37
C PHE A 145 14.38 -16.97 14.76
N GLU A 146 15.34 -17.78 14.30
CA GLU A 146 15.39 -19.22 14.61
C GLU A 146 15.69 -19.50 16.10
N ALA A 147 16.43 -18.62 16.77
CA ALA A 147 16.79 -18.78 18.19
C ALA A 147 15.61 -18.57 19.17
N GLU A 148 14.53 -17.91 18.76
CA GLU A 148 13.34 -17.66 19.61
C GLU A 148 12.28 -18.78 19.53
N ILE A 149 12.40 -19.71 18.58
CA ILE A 149 11.39 -20.75 18.33
C ILE A 149 11.44 -21.88 19.39
N GLU A 150 12.61 -22.15 19.98
CA GLU A 150 12.82 -23.28 20.89
C GLU A 150 12.02 -23.21 22.23
N ASN A 151 11.39 -22.08 22.56
CA ASN A 151 10.68 -21.87 23.83
C ASN A 151 9.15 -21.67 23.69
N LYS A 152 8.54 -22.02 22.55
CA LYS A 152 7.11 -21.84 22.31
C LYS A 152 6.33 -23.16 22.47
N ASP A 153 5.17 -23.10 23.13
CA ASP A 153 4.26 -24.26 23.29
C ASP A 153 3.56 -24.62 21.97
N PHE A 154 3.30 -23.61 21.15
CA PHE A 154 2.80 -23.75 19.78
C PHE A 154 3.42 -22.68 18.90
N PHE A 155 3.83 -23.05 17.69
CA PHE A 155 4.32 -22.13 16.69
C PHE A 155 4.05 -22.70 15.30
N THR A 156 3.40 -21.92 14.45
CA THR A 156 3.24 -22.25 13.03
C THR A 156 3.33 -20.99 12.18
N VAL A 157 3.72 -21.20 10.93
CA VAL A 157 3.89 -20.16 9.92
C VAL A 157 3.13 -20.60 8.70
N LEU A 158 2.18 -19.78 8.26
CA LEU A 158 1.39 -20.02 7.06
C LEU A 158 1.72 -18.96 6.02
N MET A 159 2.03 -19.40 4.82
CA MET A 159 2.15 -18.54 3.65
C MET A 159 0.74 -18.14 3.14
N ASP A 160 0.63 -17.06 2.39
CA ASP A 160 -0.66 -16.53 1.89
C ASP A 160 -1.52 -17.52 1.08
N ASP A 161 -0.89 -18.47 0.40
CA ASP A 161 -1.57 -19.50 -0.39
C ASP A 161 -1.94 -20.74 0.43
N GLN A 162 -1.55 -20.77 1.70
CA GLN A 162 -1.81 -21.86 2.62
C GLN A 162 -3.05 -21.57 3.46
N LYS A 163 -3.86 -22.62 3.63
CA LYS A 163 -5.00 -22.61 4.53
C LYS A 163 -4.89 -23.78 5.47
N GLU A 164 -4.77 -23.49 6.75
CA GLU A 164 -4.77 -24.48 7.82
C GLU A 164 -6.06 -24.40 8.63
N THR A 165 -6.38 -25.47 9.36
CA THR A 165 -7.47 -25.46 10.34
C THR A 165 -6.94 -26.14 11.59
N PHE A 166 -6.98 -25.42 12.71
CA PHE A 166 -6.51 -25.92 13.99
C PHE A 166 -7.69 -26.26 14.88
N ASN A 167 -7.59 -27.37 15.60
CA ASN A 167 -8.48 -27.71 16.70
C ASN A 167 -8.02 -26.97 17.97
N LEU A 168 -8.95 -26.44 18.76
CA LEU A 168 -8.62 -25.73 20.01
C LEU A 168 -7.85 -26.61 21.00
N ASN A 169 -8.01 -27.94 20.94
CA ASN A 169 -7.26 -28.89 21.76
C ASN A 169 -5.76 -28.95 21.41
N GLU A 170 -5.34 -28.39 20.28
CA GLU A 170 -3.93 -28.26 19.91
C GLU A 170 -3.23 -27.13 20.69
N PHE A 171 -4.01 -26.26 21.36
CA PHE A 171 -3.53 -25.15 22.17
C PHE A 171 -3.62 -25.46 23.67
N THR A 172 -2.66 -24.93 24.42
CA THR A 172 -2.69 -24.91 25.89
C THR A 172 -3.80 -23.97 26.36
N HIS A 173 -4.79 -24.52 27.08
CA HIS A 173 -6.03 -23.80 27.41
C HIS A 173 -5.86 -22.56 28.29
N SER A 174 -4.71 -22.41 28.96
CA SER A 174 -4.43 -21.29 29.87
C SER A 174 -3.49 -20.23 29.30
N LYS A 175 -3.13 -20.33 28.01
CA LYS A 175 -2.16 -19.44 27.37
C LYS A 175 -2.81 -18.72 26.19
N GLU A 176 -2.49 -17.44 26.05
CA GLU A 176 -2.96 -16.61 24.93
C GLU A 176 -2.44 -17.13 23.60
N ILE A 177 -3.28 -17.06 22.57
CA ILE A 177 -2.88 -17.33 21.19
C ILE A 177 -2.62 -15.99 20.53
N VAL A 178 -1.41 -15.79 20.04
CA VAL A 178 -1.04 -14.55 19.34
C VAL A 178 -1.00 -14.84 17.85
N VAL A 179 -1.80 -14.09 17.09
CA VAL A 179 -1.86 -14.17 15.64
C VAL A 179 -1.39 -12.84 15.06
N TYR A 180 -0.38 -12.88 14.20
CA TYR A 180 0.16 -11.68 13.59
C TYR A 180 0.75 -11.99 12.22
N TYR A 181 0.90 -10.96 11.40
CA TYR A 181 1.30 -11.11 10.01
C TYR A 181 2.58 -10.30 9.75
N ILE A 182 3.65 -10.98 9.31
CA ILE A 182 4.95 -10.37 9.01
C ILE A 182 5.50 -11.00 7.74
N ASP A 183 6.03 -10.17 6.83
CA ASP A 183 6.77 -10.63 5.65
C ASP A 183 6.09 -11.76 4.84
N GLU A 184 4.81 -11.58 4.51
CA GLU A 184 4.01 -12.55 3.73
C GLU A 184 3.68 -13.85 4.47
N MET A 185 3.85 -13.85 5.79
CA MET A 185 3.61 -14.99 6.66
C MET A 185 2.60 -14.63 7.76
N LEU A 186 1.55 -15.43 7.86
CA LEU A 186 0.68 -15.48 9.02
C LEU A 186 1.34 -16.36 10.08
N ILE A 187 1.70 -15.76 11.20
CA ILE A 187 2.34 -16.43 12.32
C ILE A 187 1.29 -16.63 13.41
N ILE A 188 1.19 -17.87 13.91
CA ILE A 188 0.35 -18.21 15.05
C ILE A 188 1.27 -18.83 16.10
N GLU A 189 1.30 -18.24 17.28
CA GLU A 189 2.14 -18.71 18.37
C GLU A 189 1.43 -18.71 19.72
N GLN A 190 1.93 -19.58 20.59
CA GLN A 190 1.54 -19.68 21.99
C GLN A 190 2.83 -19.94 22.80
N GLY A 191 3.25 -18.98 23.64
CA GLY A 191 4.54 -19.02 24.34
C GLY A 191 4.80 -17.79 25.21
N GLY A 192 5.83 -17.83 26.06
CA GLY A 192 5.98 -17.01 27.27
C GLY A 192 6.28 -15.50 27.15
N SER A 193 5.70 -14.79 28.12
CA SER A 193 5.75 -13.37 28.52
C SER A 193 4.84 -12.39 27.77
N ASP A 194 3.93 -11.81 28.56
CA ASP A 194 2.95 -10.75 28.29
C ASP A 194 3.39 -9.78 27.19
N LEU A 195 3.07 -10.12 25.94
CA LEU A 195 3.21 -9.19 24.84
C LEU A 195 2.01 -8.26 24.88
N ALA A 196 2.26 -6.98 25.18
CA ALA A 196 1.25 -5.94 25.08
C ALA A 196 0.71 -5.88 23.64
N GLY A 197 -0.47 -6.45 23.43
CA GLY A 197 -1.25 -6.37 22.21
C GLY A 197 -2.69 -5.96 22.52
N GLU A 198 -3.44 -5.63 21.49
CA GLU A 198 -4.84 -5.26 21.63
C GLU A 198 -5.67 -6.54 21.76
N VAL A 199 -6.39 -6.70 22.87
CA VAL A 199 -7.35 -7.80 23.05
C VAL A 199 -8.56 -7.51 22.18
N ILE A 200 -8.90 -8.45 21.29
CA ILE A 200 -9.89 -8.23 20.24
C ILE A 200 -11.03 -9.22 20.43
N GLU A 201 -12.26 -8.71 20.41
CA GLU A 201 -13.47 -9.49 20.67
C GLU A 201 -13.78 -10.44 19.49
N PRO A 202 -14.42 -11.61 19.71
CA PRO A 202 -14.68 -12.59 18.63
C PRO A 202 -15.43 -12.04 17.40
N LYS A 203 -16.26 -11.02 17.59
CA LYS A 203 -16.98 -10.30 16.51
C LYS A 203 -16.07 -9.46 15.61
N GLU A 204 -14.91 -9.05 16.12
CA GLU A 204 -13.94 -8.21 15.42
C GLU A 204 -13.07 -9.03 14.45
N LEU A 205 -13.03 -10.37 14.61
CA LEU A 205 -12.40 -11.31 13.67
C LEU A 205 -13.06 -11.33 12.29
N GLN A 206 -14.26 -10.76 12.15
CA GLN A 206 -14.95 -10.62 10.86
C GLN A 206 -14.58 -9.33 10.10
N TYR A 207 -13.88 -8.40 10.75
CA TYR A 207 -13.46 -7.15 10.14
C TYR A 207 -12.04 -7.28 9.57
N ARG A 208 -11.78 -6.66 8.42
CA ARG A 208 -10.43 -6.59 7.84
C ARG A 208 -9.62 -5.58 8.65
N ILE A 209 -8.78 -6.09 9.55
CA ILE A 209 -7.86 -5.29 10.37
C ILE A 209 -6.56 -5.08 9.57
N PRO A 210 -5.88 -3.93 9.67
CA PRO A 210 -4.58 -3.71 9.02
C PRO A 210 -3.51 -4.73 9.48
N ASP A 211 -2.71 -5.22 8.52
CA ASP A 211 -1.73 -6.32 8.66
C ASP A 211 -0.63 -6.17 9.73
N TYR A 212 -0.52 -5.02 10.41
CA TYR A 212 0.54 -4.76 11.40
C TYR A 212 0.08 -4.92 12.85
N ARG A 213 -1.17 -5.32 13.12
CA ARG A 213 -1.67 -5.53 14.48
C ARG A 213 -1.44 -6.97 14.93
N LYS A 214 -0.95 -7.13 16.15
CA LYS A 214 -0.97 -8.42 16.86
C LYS A 214 -2.38 -8.63 17.42
N LEU A 215 -3.01 -9.74 17.05
CA LEU A 215 -4.27 -10.17 17.60
C LEU A 215 -3.99 -11.10 18.78
N ILE A 216 -4.54 -10.78 19.95
CA ILE A 216 -4.46 -11.65 21.13
C ILE A 216 -5.83 -12.30 21.31
N LEU A 217 -5.86 -13.63 21.23
CA LEU A 217 -7.07 -14.41 21.44
C LEU A 217 -7.04 -15.03 22.84
N ASN A 218 -8.03 -14.70 23.65
CA ASN A 218 -8.20 -15.27 24.99
C ASN A 218 -8.96 -16.60 24.90
N PRO A 219 -8.38 -17.72 25.38
CA PRO A 219 -9.06 -19.02 25.35
C PRO A 219 -10.48 -19.01 25.92
N LYS A 220 -10.74 -18.20 26.96
CA LYS A 220 -12.06 -18.07 27.60
C LYS A 220 -13.15 -17.44 26.73
N GLU A 221 -12.76 -16.73 25.67
CA GLU A 221 -13.69 -16.05 24.75
C GLU A 221 -13.97 -16.88 23.50
N ILE A 222 -13.09 -17.84 23.19
CA ILE A 222 -13.19 -18.73 22.03
C ILE A 222 -13.91 -20.04 22.38
N ASP A 223 -13.73 -20.53 23.61
CA ASP A 223 -14.37 -21.74 24.17
C ASP A 223 -14.99 -21.44 25.56
N PRO A 224 -16.20 -20.83 25.61
CA PRO A 224 -16.85 -20.42 26.86
C PRO A 224 -17.38 -21.58 27.72
#